data_AF-A0A533XMW9-F1
#
_entry.id   AF-A0A533XMW9-F1
#
_cell.length_a   1.000
_cell.length_b   1.000
_cell.length_c   1.000
_cell.angle_alpha   90.00
_cell.angle_beta   90.00
_cell.angle_gamma   90.00
#
_symmetry.space_group_name_H-M   'P 1'
#
loop_
_entity.id
_entity.type
_entity.pdbx_description
1 polymer ?
#
loop_
_entity_poly.entity_id
_entity_poly.type
_entity_poly.pdbx_seq_one_letter_code
_entity_poly.pdbx_strand_id
1 'polypeptide(L)'
;MEKKRSGLSARGKQAVSNVKHIPDSQIDFSDIPEATDEELKRARRVGRPASGTAKQLIAIRLAPKLLASLRRMAAKMGKPYQTLIHELLEKATGRAA
;
A
#
# COMPACT_ATOMS: atom_id res chain seq x y z
N MET A 1 5.89 12.96 28.67
CA MET A 1 5.21 12.90 27.35
C MET A 1 6.22 12.41 26.33
N GLU A 2 6.05 11.20 25.81
CA GLU A 2 6.98 10.63 24.82
C GLU A 2 6.98 11.46 23.53
N LYS A 3 8.18 11.87 23.11
CA LYS A 3 8.41 12.60 21.85
C LYS A 3 8.21 11.64 20.67
N LYS A 4 7.27 11.96 19.78
CA LYS A 4 7.12 11.29 18.47
C LYS A 4 8.45 11.38 17.73
N ARG A 5 9.07 10.24 17.44
CA ARG A 5 10.22 10.16 16.53
C ARG A 5 9.72 10.53 15.12
N SER A 6 10.21 11.64 14.62
CA SER A 6 9.95 12.18 13.30
C SER A 6 10.31 11.15 12.22
N GLY A 7 9.29 10.55 11.59
CA GLY A 7 9.44 9.75 10.38
C GLY A 7 9.45 10.65 9.15
N LEU A 8 10.60 11.23 8.82
CA LEU A 8 10.81 11.99 7.58
C LEU A 8 11.54 11.13 6.54
N SER A 9 11.01 11.20 5.31
CA SER A 9 11.64 10.78 4.04
C SER A 9 11.46 9.32 3.61
N ALA A 10 10.21 8.91 3.36
CA ALA A 10 9.96 8.08 2.19
C ALA A 10 9.65 9.02 1.03
N ARG A 11 10.68 9.45 0.26
CA ARG A 11 10.46 10.04 -1.06
C ARG A 11 9.83 8.96 -1.94
N GLY A 12 8.49 8.93 -1.98
CA GLY A 12 7.79 8.20 -3.04
C GLY A 12 8.29 8.74 -4.37
N LYS A 13 8.92 7.87 -5.18
CA LYS A 13 9.26 8.22 -6.56
C LYS A 13 7.94 8.57 -7.28
N GLN A 14 7.88 9.75 -7.90
CA GLN A 14 6.73 10.12 -8.73
C GLN A 14 6.50 9.03 -9.79
N ALA A 15 5.27 8.50 -9.85
CA ALA A 15 4.91 7.38 -10.71
C ALA A 15 4.56 7.82 -12.16
N VAL A 16 4.93 9.05 -12.55
CA VAL A 16 4.62 9.58 -13.87
C VAL A 16 5.79 10.40 -14.40
N SER A 17 6.09 10.16 -15.67
CA SER A 17 7.06 10.87 -16.49
C SER A 17 6.88 12.38 -16.44
N ASN A 18 7.97 13.10 -16.69
CA ASN A 18 8.06 14.56 -16.78
C ASN A 18 7.19 15.08 -17.95
N VAL A 19 5.86 15.06 -17.81
CA VAL A 19 4.95 15.68 -18.77
C VAL A 19 5.12 17.19 -18.62
N LYS A 20 5.29 17.91 -19.75
CA LYS A 20 5.39 19.37 -19.75
C LYS A 20 4.18 19.96 -19.01
N HIS A 21 4.45 20.89 -18.10
CA HIS A 21 3.41 21.63 -17.38
C HIS A 21 2.45 22.28 -18.39
N ILE A 22 1.15 21.98 -18.28
CA ILE A 22 0.11 22.70 -19.02
C ILE A 22 -0.26 23.97 -18.24
N PRO A 23 -0.43 25.13 -18.90
CA PRO A 23 -0.89 26.33 -18.22
C PRO A 23 -2.35 26.18 -17.78
N ASP A 24 -2.73 26.83 -16.67
CA ASP A 24 -4.08 26.73 -16.09
C ASP A 24 -5.19 27.11 -17.07
N SER A 25 -4.90 28.02 -18.01
CA SER A 25 -5.83 28.44 -19.07
C SER A 25 -6.17 27.34 -20.09
N GLN A 26 -5.44 26.22 -20.07
CA GLN A 26 -5.68 25.06 -20.93
C GLN A 26 -6.33 23.90 -20.16
N ILE A 27 -6.66 24.07 -18.88
CA ILE A 27 -7.40 23.06 -18.12
C ILE A 27 -8.87 23.09 -18.58
N ASP A 28 -9.36 21.93 -19.01
CA ASP A 28 -10.76 21.74 -19.36
C ASP A 28 -11.57 21.45 -18.08
N PHE A 29 -12.61 22.24 -17.84
CA PHE A 29 -13.52 22.13 -16.70
C PHE A 29 -14.95 21.75 -17.13
N SER A 30 -15.12 21.26 -18.36
CA SER A 30 -16.44 20.90 -18.89
C SER A 30 -17.08 19.72 -18.17
N ASP A 31 -16.28 18.79 -17.64
CA ASP A 31 -16.73 17.61 -16.90
C ASP A 31 -16.73 17.81 -15.38
N ILE A 32 -15.76 18.57 -14.85
CA ILE A 32 -15.58 18.82 -13.43
C ILE A 32 -15.32 20.32 -13.22
N PRO A 33 -16.22 21.06 -12.55
CA PRO A 33 -16.01 22.48 -12.29
C PRO A 33 -14.89 22.71 -11.26
N GLU A 34 -14.29 23.90 -11.28
CA GLU A 34 -13.35 24.31 -10.25
C GLU A 34 -14.00 24.30 -8.85
N ALA A 35 -13.26 23.80 -7.86
CA ALA A 35 -13.68 23.86 -6.48
C ALA A 35 -13.49 25.29 -5.94
N THR A 36 -14.51 25.82 -5.30
CA THR A 36 -14.43 27.15 -4.66
C THR A 36 -13.60 27.09 -3.38
N ASP A 37 -13.01 28.23 -2.98
CA ASP A 37 -12.28 28.34 -1.71
C ASP A 37 -13.12 27.95 -0.49
N GLU A 38 -14.42 28.27 -0.52
CA GLU A 38 -15.41 27.88 0.49
C GLU A 38 -15.56 26.36 0.59
N GLU A 39 -15.61 25.65 -0.54
CA GLU A 39 -15.69 24.19 -0.59
C GLU A 39 -14.39 23.53 -0.15
N LEU A 40 -13.25 24.05 -0.59
CA LEU A 40 -11.93 23.59 -0.18
C LEU A 40 -11.71 23.75 1.34
N LYS A 41 -12.22 24.84 1.91
CA LYS A 41 -12.16 25.10 3.37
C LYS A 41 -13.01 24.11 4.18
N ARG A 42 -14.13 23.62 3.61
CA ARG A 42 -14.99 22.61 4.25
C ARG A 42 -14.50 21.18 4.01
N ALA A 43 -13.59 20.96 3.08
CA ALA A 43 -13.06 19.63 2.78
C ALA A 43 -12.32 19.03 3.98
N ARG A 44 -12.80 17.90 4.48
CA ARG A 44 -12.15 17.17 5.56
C ARG A 44 -10.95 16.39 5.02
N ARG A 45 -9.76 16.67 5.53
CA ARG A 45 -8.58 15.82 5.29
C ARG A 45 -8.81 14.45 5.94
N VAL A 46 -9.13 13.44 5.13
CA VAL A 46 -9.31 12.05 5.60
C VAL A 46 -8.00 11.31 5.84
N GLY A 47 -6.86 11.89 5.41
CA GLY A 47 -5.54 11.31 5.57
C GLY A 47 -5.38 9.96 4.85
N ARG A 48 -4.26 9.28 5.10
CA ARG A 48 -4.12 7.88 4.70
C ARG A 48 -4.97 7.04 5.68
N PRO A 49 -5.86 6.16 5.22
CA PRO A 49 -6.60 5.27 6.11
C PRO A 49 -5.63 4.50 7.00
N ALA A 50 -5.94 4.40 8.29
CA ALA A 50 -5.13 3.66 9.23
C ALA A 50 -5.12 2.18 8.83
N SER A 51 -3.97 1.68 8.37
CA SER A 51 -3.77 0.25 8.14
C SER A 51 -3.68 -0.42 9.50
N GLY A 52 -4.80 -0.95 10.01
CA GLY A 52 -4.96 -1.40 11.41
C GLY A 52 -3.77 -2.19 11.96
N THR A 53 -3.39 -3.30 11.32
CA THR A 53 -2.24 -4.13 11.69
C THR A 53 -1.30 -4.28 10.51
N ALA A 54 -0.21 -3.51 10.51
CA ALA A 54 0.84 -3.65 9.51
C ALA A 54 1.58 -4.98 9.71
N LYS A 55 1.81 -5.73 8.62
CA LYS A 55 2.65 -6.94 8.67
C LYS A 55 4.10 -6.53 8.99
N GLN A 56 4.73 -7.25 9.91
CA GLN A 56 6.15 -7.06 10.20
C GLN A 56 6.99 -7.78 9.13
N LEU A 57 7.99 -7.07 8.58
CA LEU A 57 8.98 -7.68 7.71
C LEU A 57 9.94 -8.52 8.54
N ILE A 58 10.01 -9.81 8.25
CA ILE A 58 10.90 -10.76 8.90
C ILE A 58 11.74 -11.50 7.86
N ALA A 59 12.92 -11.94 8.25
CA ALA A 59 13.73 -12.87 7.48
C ALA A 59 13.48 -14.29 7.98
N ILE A 60 13.08 -15.20 7.09
CA ILE A 60 12.94 -16.63 7.38
C ILE A 60 13.79 -17.44 6.41
N ARG A 61 14.43 -18.51 6.90
CA ARG A 61 15.15 -19.45 6.05
C ARG A 61 14.20 -20.56 5.63
N LEU A 62 14.06 -20.78 4.33
CA LEU A 62 13.25 -21.85 3.74
C LEU A 62 14.13 -22.69 2.82
N ALA A 63 13.94 -24.01 2.82
CA ALA A 63 14.61 -24.88 1.87
C ALA A 63 14.23 -24.47 0.42
N PRO A 64 15.17 -24.44 -0.54
CA PRO A 64 14.88 -23.97 -1.91
C PRO A 64 13.75 -24.76 -2.58
N LYS A 65 13.71 -26.08 -2.38
CA LYS A 65 12.65 -26.97 -2.92
C LYS A 65 11.27 -26.61 -2.36
N LEU A 66 11.19 -26.26 -1.07
CA LEU A 66 9.96 -25.85 -0.42
C LEU A 66 9.47 -24.52 -0.97
N LEU A 67 10.35 -23.53 -1.10
CA LEU A 67 10.02 -22.22 -1.67
C LEU A 67 9.48 -22.34 -3.11
N ALA A 68 10.11 -23.19 -3.94
CA ALA A 68 9.64 -23.45 -5.30
C ALA A 68 8.24 -24.09 -5.33
N SER A 69 7.96 -25.03 -4.42
CA SER A 69 6.64 -25.65 -4.30
C SER A 69 5.57 -24.66 -3.81
N LEU A 70 5.89 -23.81 -2.84
CA LEU A 70 4.99 -22.76 -2.35
C LEU A 70 4.64 -21.74 -3.44
N ARG A 71 5.62 -21.33 -4.24
CA ARG A 71 5.38 -20.42 -5.39
C ARG A 71 4.44 -21.05 -6.41
N ARG A 72 4.65 -22.33 -6.78
CA ARG A 72 3.77 -23.05 -7.71
C ARG A 72 2.35 -23.19 -7.17
N MET A 73 2.21 -23.50 -5.88
CA MET A 73 0.91 -23.60 -5.23
C MET A 73 0.17 -22.26 -5.23
N ALA A 74 0.86 -21.17 -4.88
CA ALA A 74 0.29 -19.83 -4.86
C ALA A 74 -0.16 -19.39 -6.26
N ALA A 75 0.65 -19.69 -7.30
CA ALA A 75 0.29 -19.42 -8.69
C ALA A 75 -0.98 -20.15 -9.13
N LYS A 76 -1.14 -21.43 -8.77
CA LYS A 76 -2.37 -22.20 -9.06
C LYS A 76 -3.61 -21.59 -8.38
N MET A 77 -3.42 -20.95 -7.23
CA MET A 77 -4.50 -20.30 -6.49
C MET A 77 -4.72 -18.83 -6.88
N GLY A 78 -3.94 -18.29 -7.83
CA GLY A 78 -4.02 -16.88 -8.23
C GLY A 78 -3.61 -15.90 -7.12
N LYS A 79 -2.81 -16.34 -6.14
CA LYS A 79 -2.40 -15.53 -4.98
C LYS A 79 -0.89 -15.31 -4.93
N PRO A 80 -0.39 -14.19 -4.35
CA PRO A 80 1.02 -14.02 -4.04
C PRO A 80 1.51 -15.07 -3.04
N TYR A 81 2.73 -15.60 -3.25
CA TYR A 81 3.26 -16.66 -2.38
C TYR A 81 3.47 -16.21 -0.93
N GLN A 82 3.75 -14.92 -0.68
CA GLN A 82 3.87 -14.41 0.70
C GLN A 82 2.52 -14.44 1.43
N THR A 83 1.42 -14.15 0.73
CA THR A 83 0.06 -14.24 1.28
C THR A 83 -0.26 -15.68 1.64
N LEU A 84 0.04 -16.63 0.76
CA LEU A 84 -0.15 -18.05 1.04
C LEU A 84 0.64 -18.51 2.26
N ILE A 85 1.91 -18.12 2.38
CA ILE A 85 2.74 -18.45 3.55
C ILE A 85 2.10 -17.93 4.84
N HIS A 86 1.63 -16.68 4.83
CA HIS A 86 0.97 -16.08 5.99
C HIS A 86 -0.30 -16.84 6.39
N GLU A 87 -1.19 -17.12 5.44
CA GLU A 87 -2.43 -17.89 5.68
C GLU A 87 -2.14 -19.29 6.23
N LEU A 88 -1.08 -19.96 5.73
CA LEU A 88 -0.68 -21.29 6.21
C LEU A 88 -0.19 -21.24 7.67
N LEU A 89 0.61 -20.24 8.02
CA LEU A 89 1.11 -20.06 9.38
C LEU A 89 -0.03 -19.73 10.34
N GLU A 90 -0.93 -18.83 9.97
CA GLU A 90 -2.11 -18.47 10.76
C GLU A 90 -3.02 -19.68 11.02
N LYS A 91 -3.28 -20.49 9.99
CA LYS A 91 -4.04 -21.74 10.13
C LYS A 91 -3.34 -22.76 11.01
N ALA A 92 -2.01 -22.84 10.97
CA ALA A 92 -1.26 -23.75 11.81
C ALA A 92 -1.31 -23.32 13.28
N THR A 93 -1.16 -22.02 13.57
CA THR A 93 -1.27 -21.50 14.94
C THR A 93 -2.68 -21.63 15.49
N GLY A 94 -3.71 -21.43 14.67
CA GLY A 94 -5.10 -21.58 15.10
C GLY A 94 -5.55 -23.03 15.34
N ARG A 95 -4.79 -24.03 14.87
CA ARG A 95 -5.04 -25.46 15.17
C ARG A 95 -4.24 -25.98 16.35
N ALA A 96 -3.14 -25.29 16.68
CA ALA A 96 -2.26 -25.66 17.79
C ALA A 96 -2.65 -24.99 19.11
N ALA A 97 -3.53 -24.00 19.07
CA ALA A 97 -4.20 -23.37 20.20
C ALA A 97 -5.50 -24.10 20.52
#